data_AF-A0A834B677-F1
#
_entry.id   AF-A0A834B677-F1
#
_cell.length_a   1.000
_cell.length_b   1.000
_cell.length_c   1.000
_cell.angle_alpha   90.00
_cell.angle_beta   90.00
_cell.angle_gamma   90.00
#
_symmetry.space_group_name_H-M   'P 1'
#
loop_
_entity.id
_entity.type
_entity.pdbx_description
1 polymer ?
#
loop_
_entity_poly.entity_id
_entity_poly.type
_entity_poly.pdbx_seq_one_letter_code
_entity_poly.pdbx_strand_id
1 'polypeptide(L)'
;MLGRIIFAWWKGSKLDCNAKQWRLFADILNDVAMFLEIMAPIYPVCFTVTICISNLAKCVVSVAGGATRAALTMHQARRNNMADVSAKDSSQETLVNLAGLLVSLLMLPLVSDCPSFSLGCFFLLTALHIYANYQAVHALVLETLNEGRLWLVLKHFLQRGEVLDPTSANQMEPLWTGFWPSLSLSLGVPLHCLISSVFELQQLVEGHREPYLLHWDQSQNRVQVVLSQMAGPETILRAATHGLVLRALREDGPLPRELEELRNQVRAGPKKESWVIVKETHQVLDKLFPKFLKGLQDVGWKTEKHQLEVDEWRATWFLSPEKKVL
;
A
#
# COMPACT_ATOMS: atom_id res chain seq x y z
N MET A 1 -17.92 16.90 -8.06
CA MET A 1 -18.31 15.61 -8.70
C MET A 1 -17.24 15.08 -9.65
N LEU A 2 -16.86 15.81 -10.70
CA LEU A 2 -15.79 15.36 -11.63
C LEU A 2 -14.47 15.02 -10.92
N GLY A 3 -14.01 15.85 -9.98
CA GLY A 3 -12.81 15.57 -9.19
C GLY A 3 -12.87 14.25 -8.41
N ARG A 4 -14.05 13.85 -7.90
CA ARG A 4 -14.25 12.56 -7.23
C ARG A 4 -14.08 11.41 -8.20
N ILE A 5 -14.70 11.51 -9.39
CA ILE A 5 -14.65 10.49 -10.43
C ILE A 5 -13.21 10.30 -10.93
N ILE A 6 -12.53 11.40 -11.26
CA ILE A 6 -11.15 11.38 -11.74
C ILE A 6 -10.21 10.79 -10.68
N PHE A 7 -10.36 11.21 -9.42
CA PHE A 7 -9.53 10.69 -8.34
C PHE A 7 -9.80 9.22 -8.04
N ALA A 8 -11.07 8.80 -8.01
CA ALA A 8 -11.44 7.39 -7.83
C ALA A 8 -10.88 6.51 -8.94
N TRP A 9 -10.98 6.96 -10.20
CA TRP A 9 -10.40 6.28 -11.35
C TRP A 9 -8.86 6.20 -11.25
N TRP A 10 -8.20 7.28 -10.84
CA TRP A 10 -6.75 7.36 -10.82
C TRP A 10 -6.08 6.61 -9.65
N LYS A 11 -6.74 6.55 -8.48
CA LYS A 11 -6.13 6.03 -7.24
C LYS A 11 -6.91 4.90 -6.57
N GLY A 12 -8.05 4.48 -7.09
CA GLY A 12 -8.95 3.51 -6.47
C GLY A 12 -8.27 2.25 -5.96
N SER A 13 -7.44 1.61 -6.79
CA SER A 13 -6.68 0.38 -6.43
C SER A 13 -5.79 0.54 -5.20
N LYS A 14 -5.20 1.73 -5.01
CA LYS A 14 -4.26 2.02 -3.92
C LYS A 14 -4.95 2.32 -2.60
N LEU A 15 -6.23 2.69 -2.62
CA LEU A 15 -6.97 3.10 -1.41
C LEU A 15 -7.13 1.93 -0.44
N ASP A 16 -7.44 0.74 -0.95
CA ASP A 16 -7.55 -0.48 -0.13
C ASP A 16 -6.19 -0.97 0.36
N CYS A 17 -5.17 -0.91 -0.52
CA CYS A 17 -3.82 -1.41 -0.24
C CYS A 17 -3.16 -0.68 0.95
N ASN A 18 -3.31 0.64 1.02
CA ASN A 18 -2.65 1.51 1.99
C ASN A 18 -3.65 2.28 2.85
N ALA A 19 -4.68 1.58 3.34
CA ALA A 19 -5.84 2.22 3.99
C ALA A 19 -5.48 3.13 5.18
N LYS A 20 -4.50 2.77 6.01
CA LYS A 20 -4.03 3.61 7.13
C LYS A 20 -3.48 4.95 6.66
N GLN A 21 -2.61 4.91 5.65
CA GLN A 21 -1.94 6.09 5.12
C GLN A 21 -2.93 7.01 4.42
N TRP A 22 -3.82 6.44 3.61
CA TRP A 22 -4.88 7.19 2.95
C TRP A 22 -5.89 7.79 3.92
N ARG A 23 -6.17 7.11 5.04
CA ARG A 23 -7.03 7.65 6.09
C ARG A 23 -6.38 8.89 6.70
N LEU A 24 -5.15 8.78 7.18
CA LEU A 24 -4.43 9.91 7.78
C LEU A 24 -4.23 11.06 6.77
N PHE A 25 -3.94 10.75 5.50
CA PHE A 25 -3.87 11.73 4.43
C PHE A 25 -5.21 12.46 4.22
N ALA A 26 -6.32 11.73 4.22
CA ALA A 26 -7.65 12.32 4.05
C ALA A 26 -7.99 13.26 5.23
N ASP A 27 -7.65 12.87 6.46
CA ASP A 27 -7.88 13.69 7.65
C ASP A 27 -7.06 15.00 7.60
N ILE A 28 -5.77 14.92 7.25
CA ILE A 28 -4.90 16.10 7.07
C ILE A 28 -5.42 17.01 5.94
N LEU A 29 -5.77 16.43 4.79
CA LEU A 29 -6.26 17.19 3.65
C LEU A 29 -7.60 17.87 3.94
N ASN A 30 -8.46 17.24 4.76
CA ASN A 30 -9.70 17.82 5.21
C ASN A 30 -9.48 19.08 6.06
N ASP A 31 -8.54 19.01 6.99
CA ASP A 31 -8.21 20.14 7.88
C ASP A 31 -7.59 21.29 7.09
N VAL A 32 -6.74 20.99 6.10
CA VAL A 32 -6.22 22.00 5.15
C VAL A 32 -7.35 22.66 4.36
N ALA A 33 -8.31 21.87 3.85
CA ALA A 33 -9.44 22.42 3.10
C ALA A 33 -10.32 23.33 3.99
N MET A 34 -10.58 22.92 5.22
CA MET A 34 -11.32 23.73 6.20
C MET A 34 -10.59 25.02 6.52
N PHE A 35 -9.27 24.98 6.69
CA PHE A 35 -8.45 26.18 6.89
C PHE A 35 -8.53 27.14 5.69
N LEU A 36 -8.48 26.64 4.46
CA LEU A 36 -8.63 27.46 3.25
C LEU A 36 -9.97 28.20 3.23
N GLU A 37 -11.06 27.56 3.68
CA GLU A 37 -12.37 28.21 3.77
C GLU A 37 -12.43 29.30 4.84
N ILE A 38 -11.81 29.07 6.00
CA ILE A 38 -11.71 30.08 7.07
C ILE A 38 -10.91 31.29 6.59
N MET A 39 -9.86 31.07 5.80
CA MET A 39 -8.99 32.15 5.27
C MET A 39 -9.55 32.84 4.03
N ALA A 40 -10.45 32.21 3.29
CA ALA A 40 -10.95 32.75 2.01
C ALA A 40 -11.51 34.18 2.10
N PRO A 41 -12.31 34.56 3.13
CA PRO A 41 -12.83 35.92 3.26
C PRO A 41 -11.76 37.02 3.41
N ILE A 42 -10.55 36.66 3.88
CA ILE A 42 -9.43 37.61 4.08
C ILE A 42 -8.85 38.07 2.74
N TYR A 43 -8.95 37.24 1.70
CA TYR A 43 -8.39 37.50 0.37
C TYR A 43 -9.51 37.55 -0.69
N PRO A 44 -10.33 38.62 -0.72
CA PRO A 44 -11.53 38.68 -1.56
C PRO A 44 -11.25 38.54 -3.07
N VAL A 45 -10.08 38.98 -3.53
CA VAL A 45 -9.64 38.85 -4.94
C VAL A 45 -9.48 37.38 -5.36
N CYS A 46 -9.02 36.52 -4.44
CA CYS A 46 -8.78 35.10 -4.70
C CYS A 46 -9.88 34.20 -4.14
N PHE A 47 -10.95 34.76 -3.55
CA PHE A 47 -11.98 34.03 -2.81
C PHE A 47 -12.50 32.81 -3.58
N THR A 48 -12.97 33.03 -4.80
CA THR A 48 -13.55 31.97 -5.65
C THR A 48 -12.54 30.85 -5.92
N VAL A 49 -11.28 31.20 -6.21
CA VAL A 49 -10.23 30.21 -6.49
C VAL A 49 -9.93 29.39 -5.23
N THR A 50 -9.79 30.04 -4.07
CA THR A 50 -9.54 29.37 -2.79
C THR A 50 -10.66 28.39 -2.43
N ILE A 51 -11.92 28.81 -2.56
CA ILE A 51 -13.08 27.95 -2.28
C ILE A 51 -13.18 26.79 -3.28
N CYS A 52 -12.86 27.01 -4.56
CA CYS A 52 -12.80 25.94 -5.55
C CYS A 52 -11.74 24.89 -5.20
N ILE A 53 -10.55 25.31 -4.79
CA ILE A 53 -9.46 24.42 -4.35
C ILE A 53 -9.88 23.64 -3.09
N SER A 54 -10.47 24.31 -2.10
CA SER A 54 -11.00 23.63 -0.90
C SER A 54 -12.02 22.54 -1.26
N ASN A 55 -13.00 22.87 -2.11
CA ASN A 55 -14.03 21.91 -2.50
C ASN A 55 -13.46 20.75 -3.32
N LEU A 56 -12.42 20.98 -4.12
CA LEU A 56 -11.70 19.91 -4.81
C LEU A 56 -10.97 19.01 -3.81
N ALA A 57 -10.28 19.58 -2.81
CA ALA A 57 -9.65 18.83 -1.74
C ALA A 57 -10.69 17.99 -0.96
N LYS A 58 -11.83 18.56 -0.57
CA LYS A 58 -12.94 17.83 0.07
C LYS A 58 -13.52 16.72 -0.81
N CYS A 59 -13.50 16.87 -2.13
CA CYS A 59 -13.87 15.79 -3.04
C CYS A 59 -12.90 14.61 -2.93
N VAL A 60 -11.59 14.87 -2.89
CA VAL A 60 -10.56 13.85 -2.70
C VAL A 60 -10.71 13.17 -1.33
N VAL A 61 -10.86 13.96 -0.26
CA VAL A 61 -11.11 13.49 1.11
C VAL A 61 -12.32 12.56 1.16
N SER A 62 -13.44 12.96 0.53
CA SER A 62 -14.65 12.14 0.52
C SER A 62 -14.45 10.75 -0.09
N VAL A 63 -13.65 10.65 -1.16
CA VAL A 63 -13.36 9.36 -1.81
C VAL A 63 -12.38 8.54 -0.98
N ALA A 64 -11.26 9.14 -0.55
CA ALA A 64 -10.25 8.43 0.25
C ALA A 64 -10.80 8.00 1.62
N GLY A 65 -11.50 8.90 2.32
CA GLY A 65 -12.16 8.61 3.59
C GLY A 65 -13.23 7.52 3.46
N GLY A 66 -14.06 7.58 2.41
CA GLY A 66 -15.09 6.57 2.14
C GLY A 66 -14.51 5.19 1.84
N ALA A 67 -13.52 5.10 0.95
CA ALA A 67 -12.87 3.84 0.60
C ALA A 67 -12.13 3.22 1.80
N THR A 68 -11.34 4.02 2.52
CA THR A 68 -10.62 3.52 3.70
C THR A 68 -11.56 3.10 4.82
N ARG A 69 -12.66 3.82 5.04
CA ARG A 69 -13.73 3.39 5.96
C ARG A 69 -14.30 2.03 5.55
N ALA A 70 -14.61 1.81 4.28
CA ALA A 70 -15.10 0.51 3.81
C ALA A 70 -14.08 -0.62 4.09
N ALA A 71 -12.80 -0.40 3.78
CA ALA A 71 -11.73 -1.36 4.06
C ALA A 71 -11.57 -1.65 5.57
N LEU A 72 -11.70 -0.63 6.42
CA LEU A 72 -11.65 -0.76 7.89
C LEU A 72 -12.85 -1.53 8.44
N THR A 73 -14.06 -1.23 7.96
CA THR A 73 -15.29 -1.95 8.32
C THR A 73 -15.17 -3.42 7.94
N MET A 74 -14.65 -3.71 6.74
CA MET A 74 -14.36 -5.08 6.30
C MET A 74 -13.39 -5.81 7.23
N HIS A 75 -12.34 -5.12 7.68
CA HIS A 75 -11.40 -5.67 8.66
C HIS A 75 -12.06 -5.93 10.03
N GLN A 76 -12.91 -5.01 10.50
CA GLN A 76 -13.61 -5.11 11.79
C GLN A 76 -14.74 -6.15 11.78
N ALA A 77 -15.28 -6.49 10.61
CA ALA A 77 -16.33 -7.49 10.41
C ALA A 77 -15.83 -8.94 10.57
N ARG A 78 -15.29 -9.27 11.75
CA ARG A 78 -14.64 -10.56 12.05
C ARG A 78 -15.57 -11.78 11.96
N ARG A 79 -16.89 -11.57 12.04
CA ARG A 79 -17.91 -12.64 11.97
C ARG A 79 -18.75 -12.56 10.69
N ASN A 80 -18.17 -12.05 9.60
CA ASN A 80 -18.89 -11.74 8.36
C ASN A 80 -20.11 -10.82 8.60
N ASN A 81 -20.02 -9.97 9.62
CA ASN A 81 -21.10 -9.13 10.13
C ASN A 81 -20.95 -7.66 9.70
N MET A 82 -20.60 -7.43 8.43
CA MET A 82 -20.29 -6.09 7.93
C MET A 82 -21.44 -5.10 8.13
N ALA A 83 -22.68 -5.52 7.86
CA ALA A 83 -23.85 -4.66 8.02
C ALA A 83 -24.03 -4.19 9.48
N ASP A 84 -23.81 -5.08 10.46
CA ASP A 84 -23.88 -4.74 11.89
C ASP A 84 -22.78 -3.76 12.30
N VAL A 85 -21.54 -3.98 11.84
CA VAL A 85 -20.43 -3.05 12.07
C VAL A 85 -20.72 -1.68 11.46
N SER A 86 -21.14 -1.62 10.19
CA SER A 86 -21.50 -0.37 9.51
C SER A 86 -22.63 0.39 10.21
N ALA A 87 -23.68 -0.31 10.67
CA ALA A 87 -24.81 0.31 11.35
C ALA A 87 -24.38 0.92 12.71
N LYS A 88 -23.53 0.22 13.46
CA LYS A 88 -22.99 0.71 14.74
C LYS A 88 -22.05 1.90 14.53
N ASP A 89 -21.16 1.83 13.54
CA ASP A 89 -20.26 2.92 13.18
C ASP A 89 -21.04 4.19 12.77
N SER A 90 -22.06 4.05 11.93
CA SER A 90 -22.94 5.17 11.55
C SER A 90 -23.73 5.74 12.73
N SER A 91 -24.14 4.89 13.69
CA SER A 91 -24.79 5.35 14.93
C SER A 91 -23.83 6.13 15.83
N GLN A 92 -22.57 5.69 15.94
CA GLN A 92 -21.52 6.42 16.67
C GLN A 92 -21.24 7.78 16.03
N GLU A 93 -21.11 7.83 14.71
CA GLU A 93 -20.94 9.08 13.95
C GLU A 93 -22.11 10.05 14.22
N THR A 94 -23.35 9.56 14.20
CA THR A 94 -24.54 10.37 14.50
C THR A 94 -24.51 10.94 15.90
N LEU A 95 -24.17 10.11 16.90
CA LEU A 95 -24.08 10.53 18.30
C LEU A 95 -22.99 11.59 18.50
N VAL A 96 -21.81 11.38 17.92
CA VAL A 96 -20.68 12.32 18.01
C VAL A 96 -21.03 13.63 17.31
N ASN A 97 -21.69 13.60 16.15
CA ASN A 97 -22.16 14.80 15.46
C ASN A 97 -23.19 15.59 16.28
N LEU A 98 -24.11 14.91 16.97
CA LEU A 98 -25.06 15.56 17.87
C LEU A 98 -24.36 16.23 19.05
N ALA A 99 -23.39 15.54 19.67
CA ALA A 99 -22.58 16.12 20.74
C ALA A 99 -21.76 17.32 20.25
N GLY A 100 -21.14 17.21 19.07
CA GLY A 100 -20.39 18.29 18.43
C GLY A 100 -21.26 19.51 18.11
N LEU A 101 -22.50 19.30 17.66
CA LEU A 101 -23.48 20.37 17.45
C LEU A 101 -23.80 21.09 18.77
N LEU A 102 -24.06 20.34 19.85
CA LEU A 102 -24.35 20.91 21.16
C LEU A 102 -23.17 21.74 21.69
N VAL A 103 -21.96 21.20 21.62
CA VAL A 103 -20.73 21.91 22.03
C VAL A 103 -20.51 23.16 21.17
N SER A 104 -20.71 23.06 19.85
CA SER A 104 -20.59 24.19 18.92
C SER A 104 -21.58 25.31 19.26
N LEU A 105 -22.85 24.96 19.56
CA LEU A 105 -23.87 25.93 19.95
C LEU A 105 -23.49 26.70 21.22
N LEU A 106 -22.89 26.03 22.20
CA LEU A 106 -22.41 26.66 23.44
C LEU A 106 -21.14 27.49 23.23
N MET A 107 -20.25 27.07 22.33
CA MET A 107 -18.99 27.76 22.03
C MET A 107 -19.17 28.99 21.13
N LEU A 108 -20.15 28.99 20.23
CA LEU A 108 -20.31 30.02 19.21
C LEU A 108 -20.33 31.45 19.80
N PRO A 109 -21.12 31.78 20.85
CA PRO A 109 -21.14 33.12 21.42
C PRO A 109 -19.81 33.54 22.07
N LEU A 110 -19.01 32.57 22.53
CA LEU A 110 -17.72 32.84 23.18
C LEU A 110 -16.61 33.15 22.15
N VAL A 111 -16.77 32.66 20.93
CA VAL A 111 -15.73 32.69 19.89
C VAL A 111 -16.04 33.74 18.80
N SER A 112 -17.31 34.06 18.56
CA SER A 112 -17.75 34.91 17.45
C SER A 112 -17.10 36.29 17.39
N ASP A 113 -16.85 36.93 18.52
CA ASP A 113 -16.34 38.30 18.56
C ASP A 113 -14.79 38.38 18.57
N CYS A 114 -14.11 37.23 18.65
CA CYS A 114 -12.65 37.16 18.82
C CYS A 114 -11.99 36.28 17.75
N PRO A 115 -11.66 36.82 16.56
CA PRO A 115 -11.06 36.04 15.46
C PRO A 115 -9.76 35.32 15.84
N SER A 116 -8.90 35.96 16.64
CA SER A 116 -7.65 35.35 17.11
C SER A 116 -7.90 34.16 18.04
N PHE A 117 -8.94 34.24 18.89
CA PHE A 117 -9.34 33.13 19.75
C PHE A 117 -9.93 31.98 18.93
N SER A 118 -10.77 32.30 17.94
CA SER A 118 -11.33 31.33 16.98
C SER A 118 -10.23 30.55 16.24
N LEU A 119 -9.22 31.26 15.72
CA LEU A 119 -8.08 30.64 15.07
C LEU A 119 -7.24 29.81 16.04
N GLY A 120 -7.04 30.27 17.27
CA GLY A 120 -6.38 29.51 18.33
C GLY A 120 -7.10 28.19 18.62
N CYS A 121 -8.43 28.23 18.78
CA CYS A 121 -9.28 27.04 18.94
C CYS A 121 -9.17 26.11 17.72
N PHE A 122 -9.22 26.66 16.49
CA PHE A 122 -9.08 25.88 15.27
C PHE A 122 -7.76 25.09 15.24
N PHE A 123 -6.62 25.75 15.48
CA PHE A 123 -5.32 25.08 15.47
C PHE A 123 -5.19 24.04 16.59
N LEU A 124 -5.69 24.34 17.79
CA LEU A 124 -5.66 23.40 18.92
C LEU A 124 -6.51 22.16 18.64
N LEU A 125 -7.74 22.34 18.16
CA LEU A 125 -8.65 21.24 17.84
C LEU A 125 -8.14 20.43 16.64
N THR A 126 -7.55 21.08 15.64
CA THR A 126 -6.91 20.43 14.49
C THR A 126 -5.72 19.57 14.95
N ALA A 127 -4.85 20.10 15.82
CA ALA A 127 -3.73 19.33 16.36
C ALA A 127 -4.20 18.10 17.15
N LEU A 128 -5.24 18.26 17.98
CA LEU A 128 -5.86 17.16 18.71
C LEU A 128 -6.49 16.13 17.75
N HIS A 129 -7.20 16.60 16.73
CA HIS A 129 -7.82 15.77 15.70
C HIS A 129 -6.80 14.90 14.96
N ILE A 130 -5.72 15.51 14.45
CA ILE A 130 -4.66 14.77 13.75
C ILE A 130 -3.94 13.80 14.69
N TYR A 131 -3.64 14.21 15.93
CA TYR A 131 -3.03 13.33 16.91
C TYR A 131 -3.92 12.11 17.23
N ALA A 132 -5.21 12.33 17.45
CA ALA A 132 -6.17 11.25 17.73
C ALA A 132 -6.28 10.28 16.54
N ASN A 133 -6.37 10.80 15.31
CA ASN A 133 -6.40 9.96 14.11
C ASN A 133 -5.08 9.20 13.90
N TYR A 134 -3.93 9.84 14.16
CA TYR A 134 -2.63 9.16 14.15
C TYR A 134 -2.60 7.98 15.14
N GLN A 135 -3.03 8.20 16.40
CA GLN A 135 -3.12 7.13 17.39
C GLN A 135 -4.10 6.03 16.96
N ALA A 136 -5.24 6.40 16.36
CA ALA A 136 -6.24 5.44 15.89
C ALA A 136 -5.69 4.52 14.78
N VAL A 137 -5.02 5.08 13.76
CA VAL A 137 -4.42 4.26 12.69
C VAL A 137 -3.18 3.48 13.17
N HIS A 138 -2.47 4.00 14.17
CA HIS A 138 -1.35 3.30 14.81
C HIS A 138 -1.83 2.11 15.66
N ALA A 139 -2.97 2.21 16.33
CA ALA A 139 -3.56 1.12 17.11
C ALA A 139 -4.20 0.02 16.23
N LEU A 140 -4.45 0.31 14.95
CA LEU A 140 -5.10 -0.62 14.03
C LEU A 140 -4.13 -1.69 13.52
N VAL A 141 -4.23 -2.91 14.04
CA VAL A 141 -3.42 -4.05 13.58
C VAL A 141 -4.10 -4.76 12.40
N LEU A 142 -3.57 -4.58 11.19
CA LEU A 142 -4.07 -5.22 9.98
C LEU A 142 -3.31 -6.53 9.68
N GLU A 143 -4.04 -7.63 9.48
CA GLU A 143 -3.49 -9.00 9.28
C GLU A 143 -3.20 -9.38 7.82
N THR A 144 -3.52 -8.52 6.85
CA THR A 144 -3.23 -8.74 5.42
C THR A 144 -1.86 -8.16 5.05
N LEU A 145 -1.25 -8.53 3.95
CA LEU A 145 0.02 -7.93 3.53
C LEU A 145 -0.21 -6.92 2.39
N ASN A 146 0.22 -5.67 2.58
CA ASN A 146 0.48 -4.74 1.47
C ASN A 146 1.97 -4.74 1.15
N GLU A 147 2.39 -3.98 0.13
CA GLU A 147 3.79 -3.96 -0.30
C GLU A 147 4.74 -3.48 0.82
N GLY A 148 4.36 -2.44 1.56
CA GLY A 148 5.17 -1.90 2.65
C GLY A 148 5.35 -2.87 3.82
N ARG A 149 4.26 -3.51 4.27
CA ARG A 149 4.30 -4.52 5.34
C ARG A 149 5.02 -5.78 4.88
N LEU A 150 4.80 -6.22 3.64
CA LEU A 150 5.54 -7.35 3.06
C LEU A 150 7.04 -7.06 3.02
N TRP A 151 7.44 -5.86 2.59
CA TRP A 151 8.84 -5.45 2.60
C TRP A 151 9.45 -5.44 4.00
N LEU A 152 8.75 -4.85 4.97
CA LEU A 152 9.21 -4.80 6.36
C LEU A 152 9.43 -6.21 6.95
N VAL A 153 8.45 -7.09 6.77
CA VAL A 153 8.49 -8.46 7.28
C VAL A 153 9.55 -9.29 6.55
N LEU A 154 9.64 -9.16 5.22
CA LEU A 154 10.67 -9.82 4.42
C LEU A 154 12.08 -9.35 4.82
N LYS A 155 12.28 -8.04 4.99
CA LYS A 155 13.58 -7.49 5.41
C LYS A 155 13.98 -8.05 6.76
N HIS A 156 13.06 -8.12 7.73
CA HIS A 156 13.34 -8.73 9.02
C HIS A 156 13.71 -10.22 8.91
N PHE A 157 12.96 -10.97 8.10
CA PHE A 157 13.21 -12.39 7.83
C PHE A 157 14.57 -12.63 7.18
N LEU A 158 14.96 -11.83 6.18
CA LEU A 158 16.26 -11.95 5.53
C LEU A 158 17.42 -11.65 6.50
N GLN A 159 17.22 -10.77 7.46
CA GLN A 159 18.26 -10.34 8.40
C GLN A 159 18.37 -11.25 9.63
N ARG A 160 17.25 -11.77 10.15
CA ARG A 160 17.18 -12.50 11.43
C ARG A 160 16.73 -13.95 11.30
N GLY A 161 16.18 -14.34 10.15
CA GLY A 161 15.57 -15.67 9.95
C GLY A 161 14.20 -15.84 10.59
N GLU A 162 13.65 -14.79 11.20
CA GLU A 162 12.36 -14.80 11.90
C GLU A 162 11.35 -13.90 11.18
N VAL A 163 10.07 -14.26 11.25
CA VAL A 163 8.98 -13.48 10.64
C VAL A 163 8.30 -12.67 11.75
N LEU A 164 8.17 -11.36 11.55
CA LEU A 164 7.46 -10.49 12.50
C LEU A 164 5.96 -10.83 12.49
N ASP A 165 5.35 -10.89 13.67
CA ASP A 165 3.90 -10.98 13.81
C ASP A 165 3.21 -9.66 13.42
N PRO A 166 1.90 -9.67 13.13
CA PRO A 166 1.16 -8.47 12.74
C PRO A 166 1.26 -7.30 13.74
N THR A 167 1.30 -7.58 15.05
CA THR A 167 1.35 -6.53 16.09
C THR A 167 2.72 -5.89 16.15
N SER A 168 3.80 -6.68 16.09
CA SER A 168 5.17 -6.16 16.04
C SER A 168 5.43 -5.39 14.74
N ALA A 169 4.99 -5.91 13.60
CA ALA A 169 5.12 -5.23 12.31
C ALA A 169 4.33 -3.90 12.29
N ASN A 170 3.16 -3.87 12.92
CA ASN A 170 2.33 -2.67 13.03
C ASN A 170 3.04 -1.50 13.73
N GLN A 171 3.82 -1.77 14.79
CA GLN A 171 4.58 -0.73 15.51
C GLN A 171 5.72 -0.13 14.69
N MET A 172 6.22 -0.87 13.70
CA MET A 172 7.30 -0.46 12.81
C MET A 172 6.78 0.05 11.45
N GLU A 173 5.48 -0.07 11.18
CA GLU A 173 4.88 0.31 9.90
C GLU A 173 4.91 1.84 9.72
N PRO A 174 5.51 2.36 8.63
CA PRO A 174 5.46 3.77 8.36
C PRO A 174 4.04 4.20 7.95
N LEU A 175 3.43 5.05 8.77
CA LEU A 175 2.10 5.64 8.52
C LEU A 175 2.11 6.76 7.48
N TRP A 176 3.30 7.20 7.07
CA TRP A 176 3.50 8.17 6.01
C TRP A 176 4.66 7.74 5.12
N THR A 177 4.35 7.31 3.90
CA THR A 177 5.36 7.00 2.88
C THR A 177 5.26 8.05 1.78
N GLY A 178 5.73 9.27 2.07
CA GLY A 178 5.90 10.32 1.07
C GLY A 178 7.25 10.21 0.34
N PHE A 179 7.24 10.48 -0.98
CA PHE A 179 8.33 10.84 -1.92
C PHE A 179 9.66 10.07 -1.95
N TRP A 180 9.91 9.07 -1.11
CA TRP A 180 11.17 8.34 -1.15
C TRP A 180 11.24 7.48 -2.42
N PRO A 181 12.30 7.62 -3.26
CA PRO A 181 12.51 6.76 -4.40
C PRO A 181 12.75 5.35 -3.90
N SER A 182 11.75 4.50 -4.04
CA SER A 182 11.85 3.07 -3.78
C SER A 182 11.71 2.31 -5.10
N LEU A 183 12.25 1.09 -5.16
CA LEU A 183 12.01 0.20 -6.28
C LEU A 183 10.50 0.06 -6.47
N SER A 184 10.01 0.38 -7.67
CA SER A 184 8.59 0.26 -7.98
C SER A 184 8.28 -1.18 -8.39
N LEU A 185 7.45 -1.86 -7.59
CA LEU A 185 6.92 -3.18 -7.92
C LEU A 185 5.57 -3.02 -8.62
N SER A 186 5.43 -3.59 -9.82
CA SER A 186 4.16 -3.65 -10.54
C SER A 186 3.78 -5.10 -10.81
N LEU A 187 2.65 -5.54 -10.25
CA LEU A 187 2.13 -6.90 -10.38
C LEU A 187 0.97 -6.92 -11.37
N GLY A 188 0.91 -7.95 -12.22
CA GLY A 188 -0.20 -8.11 -13.17
C GLY A 188 -0.16 -7.14 -14.35
N VAL A 189 1.03 -6.77 -14.84
CA VAL A 189 1.19 -5.85 -15.96
C VAL A 189 0.98 -6.55 -17.32
N PRO A 190 0.73 -5.81 -18.41
CA PRO A 190 0.68 -6.38 -19.76
C PRO A 190 1.99 -7.07 -20.16
N LEU A 191 1.91 -8.12 -20.98
CA LEU A 191 3.08 -8.88 -21.42
C LEU A 191 4.09 -8.02 -22.20
N HIS A 192 3.62 -7.07 -23.02
CA HIS A 192 4.48 -6.17 -23.81
C HIS A 192 5.34 -5.23 -22.94
N CYS A 193 5.05 -5.10 -21.64
CA CYS A 193 5.91 -4.36 -20.71
C CYS A 193 7.17 -5.16 -20.33
N LEU A 194 7.13 -6.49 -20.42
CA LEU A 194 8.25 -7.37 -20.03
C LEU A 194 9.12 -7.79 -21.20
N ILE A 195 8.53 -7.92 -22.40
CA ILE A 195 9.20 -8.47 -23.58
C ILE A 195 9.06 -7.51 -24.77
N SER A 196 10.15 -7.34 -25.50
CA SER A 196 10.17 -6.64 -26.79
C SER A 196 10.22 -7.59 -27.98
N SER A 197 10.58 -8.86 -27.75
CA SER A 197 10.65 -9.90 -28.78
C SER A 197 10.16 -11.27 -28.31
N VAL A 198 9.77 -12.13 -29.25
CA VAL A 198 9.39 -13.52 -28.97
C VAL A 198 10.56 -14.33 -28.43
N PHE A 199 11.79 -13.98 -28.83
CA PHE A 199 13.00 -14.64 -28.35
C PHE A 199 13.21 -14.43 -26.84
N GLU A 200 13.01 -13.20 -26.36
CA GLU A 200 13.06 -12.89 -24.91
C GLU A 200 11.98 -13.66 -24.13
N LEU A 201 10.78 -13.78 -24.69
CA LEU A 201 9.72 -14.58 -24.07
C LEU A 201 10.12 -16.04 -23.96
N GLN A 202 10.68 -16.61 -25.03
CA GLN A 202 11.09 -18.00 -25.05
C GLN A 202 12.18 -18.26 -24.00
N GLN A 203 13.15 -17.33 -23.85
CA GLN A 203 14.17 -17.40 -22.79
C GLN A 203 13.59 -17.28 -21.38
N LEU A 204 12.61 -16.40 -21.16
CA LEU A 204 11.95 -16.23 -19.85
C LEU A 204 11.10 -17.44 -19.45
N VAL A 205 10.49 -18.11 -20.43
CA VAL A 205 9.65 -19.30 -20.20
C VAL A 205 10.51 -20.58 -20.09
N GLU A 206 11.68 -20.60 -20.73
CA GLU A 206 12.54 -21.79 -20.77
C GLU A 206 13.13 -22.13 -19.40
N GLY A 207 12.63 -23.24 -18.83
CA GLY A 207 13.02 -23.69 -17.49
C GLY A 207 12.28 -22.99 -16.35
N HIS A 208 11.34 -22.09 -16.66
CA HIS A 208 10.52 -21.41 -15.68
C HIS A 208 9.21 -22.17 -15.43
N ARG A 209 8.96 -22.53 -14.17
CA ARG A 209 7.82 -23.38 -13.78
C ARG A 209 6.71 -22.62 -13.06
N GLU A 210 6.95 -21.36 -12.71
CA GLU A 210 5.99 -20.61 -11.92
C GLU A 210 4.88 -19.98 -12.78
N PRO A 211 3.68 -19.77 -12.20
CA PRO A 211 2.58 -19.06 -12.86
C PRO A 211 2.77 -17.54 -12.91
N TYR A 212 4.00 -17.04 -12.97
CA TYR A 212 4.31 -15.61 -13.17
C TYR A 212 5.63 -15.42 -13.90
N LEU A 213 5.77 -14.38 -14.71
CA LEU A 213 7.04 -13.97 -15.32
C LEU A 213 7.48 -12.64 -14.70
N LEU A 214 8.78 -12.44 -14.55
CA LEU A 214 9.34 -11.24 -13.93
C LEU A 214 10.43 -10.64 -14.81
N HIS A 215 10.36 -9.33 -15.02
CA HIS A 215 11.43 -8.54 -15.61
C HIS A 215 11.90 -7.49 -14.62
N TRP A 216 13.22 -7.31 -14.54
CA TRP A 216 13.83 -6.28 -13.71
C TRP A 216 14.52 -5.23 -14.56
N ASP A 217 13.92 -4.05 -14.64
CA ASP A 217 14.54 -2.89 -15.25
C ASP A 217 15.41 -2.18 -14.22
N GLN A 218 16.72 -2.41 -14.36
CA GLN A 218 17.75 -1.82 -13.51
C GLN A 218 17.90 -0.31 -13.70
N SER A 219 17.54 0.22 -14.87
CA SER A 219 17.71 1.64 -15.20
C SER A 219 16.59 2.50 -14.61
N GLN A 220 15.36 1.99 -14.66
CA GLN A 220 14.18 2.66 -14.12
C GLN A 220 13.87 2.25 -12.67
N ASN A 221 14.69 1.37 -12.07
CA ASN A 221 14.49 0.81 -10.74
C ASN A 221 13.05 0.27 -10.58
N ARG A 222 12.65 -0.56 -11.54
CA ARG A 222 11.29 -1.10 -11.64
C ARG A 222 11.33 -2.61 -11.79
N VAL A 223 10.50 -3.31 -11.03
CA VAL A 223 10.22 -4.73 -11.23
C VAL A 223 8.81 -4.88 -11.75
N GLN A 224 8.67 -5.55 -12.88
CA GLN A 224 7.41 -5.79 -13.54
C GLN A 224 7.14 -7.28 -13.57
N VAL A 225 5.92 -7.65 -13.18
CA VAL A 225 5.50 -9.05 -13.10
C VAL A 225 4.24 -9.25 -13.94
N VAL A 226 4.30 -10.21 -14.86
CA VAL A 226 3.13 -10.73 -15.57
C VAL A 226 2.63 -11.95 -14.82
N LEU A 227 1.33 -12.00 -14.55
CA LEU A 227 0.70 -13.12 -13.85
C LEU A 227 0.00 -14.04 -14.83
N SER A 228 0.07 -15.35 -14.57
CA SER A 228 -0.70 -16.36 -15.29
C SER A 228 -2.18 -16.29 -14.90
N GLN A 229 -3.08 -16.74 -15.77
CA GLN A 229 -4.48 -16.97 -15.40
C GLN A 229 -4.65 -17.96 -14.24
N MET A 230 -3.67 -18.85 -14.02
CA MET A 230 -3.66 -19.79 -12.90
C MET A 230 -3.08 -19.21 -11.60
N ALA A 231 -2.62 -17.96 -11.59
CA ALA A 231 -1.97 -17.38 -10.42
C ALA A 231 -2.98 -17.14 -9.28
N GLY A 232 -2.87 -17.94 -8.23
CA GLY A 232 -3.61 -17.76 -6.98
C GLY A 232 -2.95 -16.73 -6.03
N PRO A 233 -3.54 -16.48 -4.85
CA PRO A 233 -3.01 -15.53 -3.87
C PRO A 233 -1.58 -15.83 -3.43
N GLU A 234 -1.24 -17.10 -3.25
CA GLU A 234 0.11 -17.54 -2.89
C GLU A 234 1.13 -17.23 -4.01
N THR A 235 0.75 -17.47 -5.27
CA THR A 235 1.60 -17.14 -6.42
C THR A 235 1.85 -15.64 -6.49
N ILE A 236 0.83 -14.81 -6.26
CA ILE A 236 0.96 -13.35 -6.23
C ILE A 236 1.91 -12.93 -5.11
N LEU A 237 1.75 -13.51 -3.91
CA LEU A 237 2.63 -13.25 -2.78
C LEU A 237 4.08 -13.67 -3.06
N ARG A 238 4.28 -14.81 -3.73
CA ARG A 238 5.59 -15.30 -4.18
C ARG A 238 6.23 -14.37 -5.19
N ALA A 239 5.47 -13.91 -6.19
CA ALA A 239 5.94 -12.98 -7.20
C ALA A 239 6.30 -11.61 -6.60
N ALA A 240 5.50 -11.11 -5.65
CA ALA A 240 5.79 -9.89 -4.93
C ALA A 240 7.06 -10.02 -4.07
N THR A 241 7.20 -11.15 -3.36
CA THR A 241 8.41 -11.47 -2.59
C THR A 241 9.63 -11.52 -3.50
N HIS A 242 9.49 -12.09 -4.71
CA HIS A 242 10.57 -12.13 -5.69
C HIS A 242 11.04 -10.73 -6.08
N GLY A 243 10.11 -9.84 -6.44
CA GLY A 243 10.47 -8.45 -6.76
C GLY A 243 11.10 -7.70 -5.58
N LEU A 244 10.63 -7.95 -4.35
CA LEU A 244 11.20 -7.35 -3.15
C LEU A 244 12.57 -7.92 -2.75
N VAL A 245 12.88 -9.18 -3.07
CA VAL A 245 14.24 -9.71 -2.92
C VAL A 245 15.20 -8.99 -3.87
N LEU A 246 14.80 -8.74 -5.12
CA LEU A 246 15.60 -7.95 -6.07
C LEU A 246 15.84 -6.52 -5.57
N ARG A 247 14.86 -5.94 -4.85
CA ARG A 247 15.05 -4.69 -4.11
C ARG A 247 16.15 -4.80 -3.06
N ALA A 248 16.10 -5.86 -2.24
CA ALA A 248 17.06 -6.10 -1.16
C ALA A 248 18.50 -6.29 -1.67
N LEU A 249 18.67 -6.82 -2.88
CA LEU A 249 19.98 -6.93 -3.54
C LEU A 249 20.59 -5.57 -3.86
N ARG A 250 19.79 -4.51 -4.09
CA ARG A 250 20.31 -3.14 -4.28
C ARG A 250 20.59 -2.42 -2.98
N GLU A 251 19.73 -2.56 -1.98
CA GLU A 251 19.90 -1.90 -0.68
C GLU A 251 21.10 -2.49 0.09
N ASP A 252 21.77 -1.65 0.88
CA ASP A 252 22.76 -2.12 1.85
C ASP A 252 22.08 -2.74 3.08
N GLY A 253 22.67 -3.81 3.61
CA GLY A 253 22.20 -4.46 4.83
C GLY A 253 22.46 -5.96 4.82
N PRO A 254 22.38 -6.63 5.98
CA PRO A 254 22.69 -8.05 6.07
C PRO A 254 21.71 -8.87 5.22
N LEU A 255 22.23 -9.80 4.42
CA LEU A 255 21.47 -10.80 3.70
C LEU A 255 21.97 -12.22 4.05
N PRO A 256 21.15 -13.24 3.81
CA PRO A 256 21.60 -14.63 3.80
C PRO A 256 22.75 -14.81 2.79
N ARG A 257 23.69 -15.72 3.10
CA ARG A 257 24.90 -15.95 2.28
C ARG A 257 24.61 -16.11 0.78
N GLU A 258 23.61 -16.92 0.43
CA GLU A 258 23.19 -17.14 -0.97
C GLU A 258 22.80 -15.83 -1.69
N LEU A 259 22.13 -14.91 -0.98
CA LEU A 259 21.72 -13.61 -1.53
C LEU A 259 22.84 -12.57 -1.48
N GLU A 260 23.79 -12.68 -0.55
CA GLU A 260 24.96 -11.81 -0.50
C GLU A 260 25.92 -12.09 -1.68
N GLU A 261 26.10 -13.37 -2.03
CA GLU A 261 26.82 -13.78 -3.24
C GLU A 261 26.16 -13.19 -4.49
N LEU A 262 24.83 -13.27 -4.59
CA LEU A 262 24.07 -12.65 -5.68
C LEU A 262 24.22 -11.13 -5.70
N ARG A 263 24.13 -10.46 -4.55
CA ARG A 263 24.34 -9.01 -4.44
C ARG A 263 25.72 -8.62 -4.98
N ASN A 264 26.77 -9.34 -4.58
CA ASN A 264 28.13 -9.06 -5.02
C ASN A 264 28.24 -9.22 -6.55
N GLN A 265 27.60 -10.23 -7.13
CA GLN A 265 27.56 -10.39 -8.59
C GLN A 265 26.80 -9.27 -9.29
N VAL A 266 25.67 -8.82 -8.74
CA VAL A 266 24.87 -7.69 -9.26
C VAL A 266 25.67 -6.38 -9.20
N ARG A 267 26.48 -6.18 -8.16
CA ARG A 267 27.31 -4.97 -7.97
C ARG A 267 28.61 -5.00 -8.78
N ALA A 268 29.23 -6.17 -8.94
CA ALA A 268 30.54 -6.32 -9.58
C ALA A 268 30.48 -6.50 -11.10
N GLY A 269 29.35 -6.94 -11.66
CA GLY A 269 29.26 -7.27 -13.09
C GLY A 269 29.07 -6.04 -14.00
N PRO A 270 29.61 -6.05 -15.24
CA PRO A 270 28.97 -5.29 -16.33
C PRO A 270 27.52 -5.77 -16.42
N LYS A 271 26.55 -4.91 -16.81
CA LYS A 271 25.10 -5.21 -16.88
C LYS A 271 24.85 -6.64 -17.40
N LYS A 272 24.85 -7.64 -16.51
CA LYS A 272 24.45 -9.01 -16.86
C LYS A 272 23.01 -8.88 -17.31
N GLU A 273 22.65 -9.64 -18.33
CA GLU A 273 21.28 -9.64 -18.82
C GLU A 273 20.34 -9.93 -17.64
N SER A 274 19.37 -9.04 -17.43
CA SER A 274 18.50 -9.00 -16.25
C SER A 274 17.89 -10.37 -15.90
N TRP A 275 17.62 -11.19 -16.93
CA TRP A 275 17.06 -12.53 -16.79
C TRP A 275 17.96 -13.50 -16.02
N VAL A 276 19.29 -13.39 -16.07
CA VAL A 276 20.20 -14.30 -15.34
C VAL A 276 19.99 -14.12 -13.84
N ILE A 277 19.93 -12.87 -13.39
CA ILE A 277 19.76 -12.53 -11.98
C ILE A 277 18.36 -12.94 -11.51
N VAL A 278 17.33 -12.75 -12.34
CA VAL A 278 15.97 -13.21 -12.05
C VAL A 278 15.93 -14.74 -11.91
N LYS A 279 16.61 -15.48 -12.78
CA LYS A 279 16.68 -16.94 -12.73
C LYS A 279 17.42 -17.45 -11.50
N GLU A 280 18.53 -16.86 -11.14
CA GLU A 280 19.27 -17.22 -9.92
C GLU A 280 18.47 -16.87 -8.65
N THR A 281 17.82 -15.71 -8.62
CA THR A 281 16.94 -15.30 -7.51
C THR A 281 15.76 -16.26 -7.35
N HIS A 282 15.23 -16.77 -8.46
CA HIS A 282 14.19 -17.79 -8.45
C HIS A 282 14.64 -19.07 -7.73
N GLN A 283 15.85 -19.58 -8.03
CA GLN A 283 16.41 -20.78 -7.39
C GLN A 283 16.58 -20.60 -5.87
N VAL A 284 16.96 -19.40 -5.44
CA VAL A 284 17.07 -19.08 -4.01
C VAL A 284 15.67 -19.02 -3.36
N LEU A 285 14.68 -18.46 -4.05
CA LEU A 285 13.29 -18.40 -3.58
C LEU A 285 12.61 -19.77 -3.49
N ASP A 286 13.02 -20.77 -4.27
CA ASP A 286 12.54 -22.15 -4.11
C ASP A 286 12.81 -22.70 -2.71
N LYS A 287 13.94 -22.31 -2.10
CA LYS A 287 14.30 -22.73 -0.74
C LYS A 287 13.75 -21.79 0.33
N LEU A 288 13.78 -20.48 0.08
CA LEU A 288 13.43 -19.46 1.08
C LEU A 288 11.92 -19.25 1.22
N PHE A 289 11.18 -19.20 0.10
CA PHE A 289 9.77 -18.82 0.12
C PHE A 289 8.89 -19.80 0.89
N PRO A 290 9.05 -21.14 0.81
CA PRO A 290 8.22 -22.05 1.61
C PRO A 290 8.41 -21.83 3.12
N LYS A 291 9.65 -21.54 3.57
CA LYS A 291 9.94 -21.22 4.98
C LYS A 291 9.32 -19.89 5.38
N PHE A 292 9.44 -18.88 4.51
CA PHE A 292 8.86 -17.56 4.74
C PHE A 292 7.34 -17.59 4.79
N LEU A 293 6.70 -18.28 3.83
CA LEU A 293 5.25 -18.45 3.76
C LEU A 293 4.71 -19.17 5.00
N LYS A 294 5.37 -20.26 5.41
CA LYS A 294 5.00 -20.97 6.63
C LYS A 294 5.18 -20.08 7.86
N GLY A 295 6.29 -19.35 7.95
CA GLY A 295 6.52 -18.39 9.03
C GLY A 295 5.45 -17.30 9.11
N LEU A 296 5.00 -16.77 7.96
CA LEU A 296 3.88 -15.82 7.89
C LEU A 296 2.59 -16.42 8.47
N GLN A 297 2.26 -17.65 8.10
CA GLN A 297 1.07 -18.35 8.57
C GLN A 297 1.15 -18.65 10.08
N ASP A 298 2.30 -19.13 10.54
CA ASP A 298 2.53 -19.50 11.94
C ASP A 298 2.38 -18.30 12.89
N VAL A 299 2.77 -17.10 12.46
CA VAL A 299 2.65 -15.86 13.27
C VAL A 299 1.33 -15.09 13.04
N GLY A 300 0.41 -15.64 12.24
CA GLY A 300 -0.96 -15.13 12.11
C GLY A 300 -1.23 -14.17 10.96
N TRP A 301 -0.36 -14.08 9.94
CA TRP A 301 -0.66 -13.34 8.72
C TRP A 301 -1.66 -14.09 7.84
N LYS A 302 -2.60 -13.34 7.24
CA LYS A 302 -3.51 -13.87 6.22
C LYS A 302 -2.81 -13.90 4.87
N THR A 303 -2.39 -15.09 4.43
CA THR A 303 -1.72 -15.28 3.12
C THR A 303 -2.70 -15.55 1.98
N GLU A 304 -3.93 -15.98 2.28
CA GLU A 304 -4.99 -16.21 1.29
C GLU A 304 -5.60 -14.89 0.77
N LYS A 305 -5.45 -13.80 1.53
CA LYS A 305 -5.96 -12.48 1.19
C LYS A 305 -4.84 -11.47 1.32
N HIS A 306 -4.43 -10.87 0.21
CA HIS A 306 -3.42 -9.81 0.19
C HIS A 306 -4.04 -8.45 -0.13
N GLN A 307 -3.35 -7.40 0.28
CA GLN A 307 -3.61 -5.99 -0.02
C GLN A 307 -2.46 -5.41 -0.86
N LEU A 308 -1.91 -6.24 -1.76
CA LEU A 308 -0.94 -5.86 -2.77
C LEU A 308 -1.67 -5.24 -3.96
N GLU A 309 -1.07 -4.21 -4.57
CA GLU A 309 -1.59 -3.61 -5.79
C GLU A 309 -1.28 -4.53 -6.98
N VAL A 310 -2.32 -5.11 -7.56
CA VAL A 310 -2.24 -6.04 -8.68
C VAL A 310 -3.15 -5.55 -9.79
N ASP A 311 -2.57 -5.24 -10.94
CA ASP A 311 -3.29 -4.88 -12.16
C ASP A 311 -4.06 -6.10 -12.72
N GLU A 312 -5.06 -5.84 -13.56
CA GLU A 312 -5.98 -6.87 -14.06
C GLU A 312 -5.38 -7.79 -15.14
N TRP A 313 -4.20 -7.47 -15.68
CA TRP A 313 -3.66 -8.23 -16.82
C TRP A 313 -3.22 -9.63 -16.39
N ARG A 314 -3.65 -10.61 -17.19
CA ARG A 314 -3.25 -12.00 -17.08
C ARG A 314 -2.81 -12.49 -18.46
N ALA A 315 -1.77 -13.31 -18.50
CA ALA A 315 -1.32 -13.95 -19.73
C ALA A 315 -1.34 -15.47 -19.58
N THR A 316 -1.32 -16.16 -20.72
CA THR A 316 -1.26 -17.62 -20.79
C THR A 316 -0.07 -18.01 -21.63
N TRP A 317 0.77 -18.88 -21.08
CA TRP A 317 1.88 -19.50 -21.78
C TRP A 317 1.94 -20.97 -21.39
N PHE A 318 2.56 -21.80 -22.21
CA PHE A 318 2.78 -23.20 -21.87
C PHE A 318 3.81 -23.27 -20.75
N LEU A 319 3.40 -23.76 -19.58
CA LEU A 319 4.33 -24.12 -18.53
C LEU A 319 5.16 -25.30 -19.04
N SER A 320 6.48 -25.24 -18.91
CA SER A 320 7.35 -26.35 -19.29
C SER A 320 6.90 -27.61 -18.54
N PRO A 321 6.47 -28.69 -19.24
CA PRO A 321 6.01 -29.90 -18.57
C PRO A 321 7.11 -30.47 -17.69
N GLU A 322 6.74 -31.10 -16.57
CA GLU A 322 7.67 -31.96 -15.85
C GLU A 322 8.32 -32.91 -16.86
N LYS A 323 9.65 -32.88 -16.95
CA LYS A 323 10.36 -33.99 -17.59
C LYS A 323 9.99 -35.22 -16.76
N LYS A 324 9.00 -36.00 -17.22
CA LYS A 324 8.78 -37.36 -16.75
C LYS A 324 10.12 -38.06 -16.90
N VAL A 325 10.76 -38.34 -15.77
CA VAL A 325 11.89 -39.27 -15.73
C VAL A 325 11.27 -40.61 -16.08
N LEU A 326 11.41 -41.01 -17.34
CA LEU A 326 11.08 -42.35 -17.83
C LEU A 326 12.26 -43.27 -17.55
#